data_AF-A0A973G5M1-F1
#
_entry.id   AF-A0A973G5M1-F1
#
_cell.length_a   1.000
_cell.length_b   1.000
_cell.length_c   1.000
_cell.angle_alpha   90.00
_cell.angle_beta   90.00
_cell.angle_gamma   90.00
#
_symmetry.space_group_name_H-M   'P 1'
#
loop_
_entity.id
_entity.type
_entity.pdbx_description
1 polymer ?
#
loop_
_entity_poly.entity_id
_entity_poly.type
_entity_poly.pdbx_seq_one_letter_code
_entity_poly.pdbx_strand_id
1 'polypeptide(L)' 'MLNSDEILDFLKQHKQDLEARFSVRRIGLFGSVLRGSASERSDVDIL' A
#
# COMPACT_ATOMS: atom_id res chain seq x y z
N MET A 1 1.24 6.74 13.80
CA MET A 1 1.83 7.03 12.47
C MET A 1 1.66 5.77 11.64
N LEU A 2 0.97 5.83 10.51
CA LEU A 2 0.86 4.67 9.61
C LEU A 2 2.27 4.32 9.13
N ASN A 3 2.70 3.06 9.28
CA ASN A 3 4.02 2.65 8.80
C ASN A 3 3.92 1.90 7.46
N SER A 4 5.02 1.88 6.70
CA SER A 4 5.05 1.22 5.38
C SER A 4 4.81 -0.28 5.47
N ASP A 5 5.24 -0.92 6.55
CA ASP A 5 5.14 -2.37 6.73
C ASP A 5 3.69 -2.82 6.98
N GLU A 6 2.94 -2.06 7.78
CA GLU A 6 1.51 -2.23 8.03
C GLU A 6 0.70 -2.14 6.73
N ILE A 7 1.03 -1.15 5.88
CA ILE A 7 0.37 -1.03 4.57
C ILE A 7 0.73 -2.21 3.68
N LEU A 8 2.01 -2.59 3.60
CA LEU A 8 2.44 -3.73 2.78
C LEU A 8 1.81 -5.04 3.28
N ASP A 9 1.67 -5.23 4.58
CA ASP A 9 1.03 -6.41 5.16
C ASP A 9 -0.47 -6.43 4.90
N PHE A 10 -1.16 -5.29 4.99
CA PHE A 10 -2.55 -5.14 4.56
C PHE A 10 -2.72 -5.54 3.08
N LEU A 11 -1.88 -5.01 2.19
CA LEU A 11 -1.94 -5.33 0.75
C LEU A 11 -1.67 -6.82 0.49
N LYS A 12 -0.73 -7.45 1.22
CA LYS A 12 -0.47 -8.89 1.12
C LYS A 12 -1.68 -9.72 1.55
N GLN A 13 -2.33 -9.36 2.67
CA GLN A 13 -3.51 -10.06 3.17
C GLN A 13 -4.68 -10.01 2.17
N HIS A 14 -4.81 -8.91 1.44
CA HIS A 14 -5.86 -8.71 0.44
C HIS A 14 -5.47 -9.08 -0.99
N LYS A 15 -4.25 -9.56 -1.23
CA LYS A 15 -3.72 -9.83 -2.56
C LYS A 15 -4.61 -10.75 -3.40
N GLN A 16 -5.12 -11.84 -2.81
CA GLN A 16 -6.00 -12.78 -3.53
C GLN A 16 -7.33 -12.13 -3.94
N ASP A 17 -7.91 -11.28 -3.09
CA ASP A 17 -9.15 -10.55 -3.42
C ASP A 17 -8.91 -9.55 -4.56
N LEU A 18 -7.80 -8.83 -4.49
CA LEU A 18 -7.38 -7.87 -5.53
C LEU A 18 -7.10 -8.54 -6.87
N GLU A 19 -6.43 -9.70 -6.85
CA GLU A 19 -6.21 -10.55 -8.01
C GLU A 19 -7.54 -11.05 -8.60
N ALA A 20 -8.44 -11.58 -7.78
CA ALA A 20 -9.69 -12.17 -8.23
C ALA A 20 -10.69 -11.14 -8.78
N ARG A 21 -10.84 -9.99 -8.10
CA ARG A 21 -11.84 -8.98 -8.45
C ARG A 21 -11.38 -8.01 -9.52
N PHE A 22 -10.10 -7.69 -9.54
CA PHE A 22 -9.56 -6.61 -10.37
C PHE A 22 -8.42 -7.06 -11.29
N SER A 23 -8.04 -8.36 -11.27
CA SER A 23 -6.93 -8.90 -12.08
C SER A 23 -5.59 -8.20 -11.83
N VAL A 24 -5.40 -7.65 -10.63
CA VAL A 24 -4.16 -6.98 -10.23
C VAL A 24 -3.03 -8.01 -10.18
N ARG A 25 -1.98 -7.85 -11.00
CA ARG A 25 -0.83 -8.79 -11.03
C ARG A 25 0.32 -8.39 -10.12
N ARG A 26 0.49 -7.08 -9.91
CA ARG A 26 1.47 -6.48 -9.02
C ARG A 26 0.87 -5.23 -8.42
N ILE A 27 1.28 -4.95 -7.19
CA ILE A 27 0.91 -3.77 -6.43
C ILE A 27 2.15 -3.31 -5.65
N GLY A 28 2.45 -2.02 -5.68
CA GLY A 28 3.61 -1.45 -5.02
C GLY A 28 3.27 -0.18 -4.23
N LEU A 29 3.78 -0.08 -3.01
CA LEU A 29 3.71 1.15 -2.21
C LEU A 29 4.80 2.12 -2.69
N PHE A 30 4.45 3.38 -2.91
CA PHE A 30 5.41 4.43 -3.21
C PHE A 30 5.06 5.73 -2.47
N GLY A 31 5.73 6.83 -2.83
CA GLY A 31 5.37 8.14 -2.30
C GLY A 31 5.95 8.45 -0.91
N SER A 32 5.30 9.40 -0.23
CA SER A 32 5.80 10.01 1.02
C SER A 32 5.92 9.02 2.17
N VAL A 33 5.04 8.00 2.20
CA VAL A 33 5.02 6.94 3.21
C VAL A 33 6.30 6.11 3.16
N LEU A 34 6.69 5.65 1.96
CA LEU A 34 7.91 4.87 1.79
C LEU A 34 9.18 5.68 2.09
N ARG A 35 9.12 7.01 1.87
CA ARG A 35 10.24 7.93 2.16
C ARG A 35 10.34 8.35 3.63
N GLY A 36 9.44 7.89 4.49
CA GLY A 36 9.39 8.29 5.90
C GLY A 36 9.03 9.77 6.13
N SER A 37 8.52 10.45 5.10
CA SER A 37 8.15 11.87 5.14
C SER A 37 6.64 12.09 5.20
N ALA A 38 5.86 11.03 5.39
CA ALA A 38 4.41 11.09 5.50
C ALA A 38 3.99 11.72 6.84
N SER A 39 2.98 12.58 6.78
CA SER A 39 2.31 13.17 7.94
C SER A 39 0.94 12.52 8.16
N GLU A 40 0.25 12.87 9.24
CA GLU A 40 -1.12 12.39 9.50
C GLU A 40 -2.15 12.83 8.43
N ARG A 41 -1.82 13.85 7.63
CA ARG A 41 -2.65 14.32 6.51
C ARG A 41 -2.21 13.77 5.17
N SER A 42 -1.16 12.95 5.15
CA SER A 42 -0.65 12.35 3.93
C SER A 42 -1.51 11.18 3.49
N ASP A 43 -1.70 11.12 2.20
CA ASP A 43 -2.30 10.06 1.42
C ASP A 43 -1.31 8.89 1.19
N VAL A 44 -1.86 7.76 0.75
CA VAL A 44 -1.10 6.54 0.43
C VAL A 44 -1.09 6.35 -1.08
N ASP A 45 0.11 6.35 -1.67
CA ASP A 45 0.33 6.21 -3.11
C ASP A 45 0.62 4.74 -3.50
N ILE A 46 -0.12 4.18 -4.48
CA ILE A 46 0.01 2.77 -4.92
C ILE A 46 0.11 2.63 -6.45
N LEU A 47 1.09 1.87 -6.93
CA LEU A 47 1.32 1.50 -8.34
C LEU A 47 0.85 0.09 -8.67
#